data_AF-A0AAV9DJN1-F1
#
_entry.id   AF-A0AAV9DJN1-F1
#
_cell.length_a   1.000
_cell.length_b   1.000
_cell.length_c   1.000
_cell.angle_alpha   90.00
_cell.angle_beta   90.00
_cell.angle_gamma   90.00
#
_symmetry.space_group_name_H-M   'P 1'
#
loop_
_entity.id
_entity.type
_entity.pdbx_description
1 polymer ?
#
loop_
_entity_poly.entity_id
_entity_poly.type
_entity_poly.pdbx_seq_one_letter_code
_entity_poly.pdbx_strand_id
1 'polypeptide(L)'
;MAPPLAASSSALFSSLLPPPPKPYPHHHHRFSLISCRLGRPPPSAPPTMSFGFASLTETFTVDVQRAEGRPLDVPLLSPFTIASSRLEGVGNVAVRVELRNGSVGWGEAPVLPSVTAEDQETALAKAAEACGVLVRSPPRTLKGALGVVGEVLPGHDFASVRAGVEMALIDAVANSIQIPLWKLFGGVSNCITTDITIPIVSPSEAAELASKYCKQGFGTLKLKVGKNLNTDIDVLKPFG
;
A
#
# COMPACT_ATOMS: atom_id res chain seq x y z
N MET A 1 2.29 39.20 22.03
CA MET A 1 2.16 38.04 22.93
C MET A 1 2.05 36.82 22.03
N ALA A 2 3.15 36.07 21.85
CA ALA A 2 3.21 34.92 20.96
C ALA A 2 2.74 33.64 21.70
N PRO A 3 1.99 32.73 21.06
CA PRO A 3 1.60 31.47 21.69
C PRO A 3 2.74 30.43 21.63
N PRO A 4 2.74 29.43 22.54
CA PRO A 4 3.91 28.59 22.81
C PRO A 4 4.09 27.45 21.80
N LEU A 5 5.36 27.07 21.60
CA LEU A 5 5.81 25.91 20.84
C LEU A 5 5.25 24.61 21.45
N ALA A 6 4.49 23.85 20.65
CA ALA A 6 4.01 22.53 21.02
C ALA A 6 5.14 21.49 20.94
N ALA A 7 5.26 20.69 22.00
CA ALA A 7 6.23 19.62 22.14
C ALA A 7 6.05 18.51 21.09
N SER A 8 7.18 17.88 20.73
CA SER A 8 7.30 16.80 19.73
C SER A 8 6.28 15.67 19.89
N SER A 9 5.47 15.47 18.86
CA SER A 9 4.48 14.38 18.71
C SER A 9 5.10 12.97 18.56
N SER A 10 6.44 12.84 18.56
CA SER A 10 7.12 11.56 18.34
C SER A 10 6.92 10.53 19.45
N ALA A 11 6.41 10.91 20.63
CA ALA A 11 6.25 10.01 21.77
C ALA A 11 4.91 9.25 21.83
N LEU A 12 3.88 9.70 21.11
CA LEU A 12 2.54 9.07 21.16
C LEU A 12 2.32 7.98 20.10
N PHE A 13 3.21 7.86 19.12
CA PHE A 13 3.06 6.92 17.99
C PHE A 13 3.61 5.51 18.27
N SER A 14 4.42 5.33 19.31
CA SER A 14 5.13 4.06 19.58
C SER A 14 4.31 3.00 20.32
N SER A 15 3.09 3.32 20.81
CA SER A 15 2.28 2.40 21.63
C SER A 15 1.22 1.62 20.86
N LEU A 16 1.03 1.88 19.55
CA LEU A 16 -0.01 1.27 18.73
C LEU A 16 0.50 0.28 17.66
N LEU A 17 1.82 0.13 17.52
CA LEU A 17 2.43 -0.79 16.57
C LEU A 17 3.14 -1.94 17.33
N PRO A 18 2.95 -3.22 16.92
CA PRO A 18 3.76 -4.30 17.44
C PRO A 18 5.25 -4.07 17.12
N PRO A 19 6.18 -4.55 17.96
CA PRO A 19 7.62 -4.37 17.74
C PRO A 19 8.04 -5.00 16.41
N PRO A 20 9.03 -4.41 15.71
CA PRO A 20 9.49 -4.92 14.43
C PRO A 20 10.05 -6.35 14.58
N PRO A 21 9.82 -7.23 13.59
CA PRO A 21 10.38 -8.59 13.61
C PRO A 21 11.91 -8.53 13.63
N LYS A 22 12.53 -9.46 14.38
CA LYS A 22 13.99 -9.58 14.47
C LYS A 22 14.59 -9.77 13.07
N PRO A 23 15.70 -9.09 12.73
CA PRO A 23 16.37 -9.30 11.45
C PRO A 23 16.86 -10.74 11.32
N TYR A 24 16.64 -11.33 10.14
CA TYR A 24 17.11 -12.66 9.78
C TYR A 24 18.64 -12.70 9.75
N PRO A 25 19.30 -13.77 10.25
CA PRO A 25 20.74 -13.87 10.21
C PRO A 25 21.24 -13.99 8.76
N HIS A 26 22.12 -13.07 8.36
CA HIS A 26 22.87 -13.16 7.12
C HIS A 26 23.97 -14.21 7.26
N HIS A 27 23.76 -15.40 6.70
CA HIS A 27 24.84 -16.37 6.50
C HIS A 27 25.71 -15.94 5.32
N HIS A 28 26.90 -15.40 5.62
CA HIS A 28 27.94 -15.16 4.62
C HIS A 28 28.61 -16.48 4.23
N HIS A 29 28.19 -17.07 3.11
CA HIS A 29 28.97 -18.13 2.47
C HIS A 29 30.04 -17.52 1.56
N ARG A 30 31.29 -17.53 2.03
CA ARG A 30 32.49 -17.38 1.16
C ARG A 30 32.56 -18.60 0.25
N PHE A 31 32.52 -18.39 -1.07
CA PHE A 31 32.86 -19.44 -2.03
C PHE A 31 34.26 -19.21 -2.59
N SER A 32 35.12 -20.19 -2.33
CA SER A 32 36.44 -20.40 -2.91
C SER A 32 36.29 -21.03 -4.30
N LEU A 33 37.07 -20.55 -5.26
CA LEU A 33 37.21 -21.14 -6.60
C LEU A 33 37.95 -22.47 -6.52
N ILE A 34 37.27 -23.60 -6.81
CA ILE A 34 37.92 -24.89 -7.07
C ILE A 34 37.29 -25.59 -8.29
N SER A 35 38.20 -26.17 -9.06
CA SER A 35 38.11 -26.78 -10.39
C SER A 35 37.09 -27.91 -10.59
N CYS A 36 36.74 -28.07 -11.87
CA CYS A 36 35.85 -29.01 -12.54
C CYS A 36 36.12 -30.50 -12.22
N ARG A 37 35.08 -31.25 -11.81
CA ARG A 37 34.93 -32.69 -12.05
C ARG A 37 33.46 -33.04 -12.30
N LEU A 38 33.22 -33.78 -13.38
CA LEU A 38 31.94 -34.34 -13.80
C LEU A 38 31.39 -35.31 -12.75
N GLY A 39 30.16 -35.10 -12.27
CA GLY A 39 29.50 -36.00 -11.33
C GLY A 39 28.00 -35.73 -11.18
N ARG A 40 27.19 -36.69 -11.64
CA ARG A 40 25.76 -37.03 -11.37
C ARG A 40 24.71 -35.90 -11.49
N PRO A 41 23.58 -36.14 -12.18
CA PRO A 41 22.49 -35.15 -12.21
C PRO A 41 21.96 -34.88 -10.80
N PRO A 42 21.63 -33.62 -10.47
CA PRO A 42 21.08 -33.28 -9.17
C PRO A 42 19.75 -34.02 -8.95
N PRO A 43 19.41 -34.38 -7.70
CA PRO A 43 18.09 -34.91 -7.40
C PRO A 43 17.05 -33.91 -7.90
N SER A 44 16.00 -34.43 -8.55
CA SER A 44 14.88 -33.63 -9.05
C SER A 44 14.40 -32.71 -7.94
N ALA A 45 14.34 -31.41 -8.24
CA ALA A 45 13.79 -30.42 -7.33
C ALA A 45 12.44 -30.92 -6.79
N PRO A 46 12.15 -30.74 -5.49
CA PRO A 46 10.82 -31.01 -4.96
C PRO A 46 9.80 -30.27 -5.84
N PRO A 47 8.59 -30.84 -6.06
CA PRO A 47 7.61 -30.21 -6.92
C PRO A 47 7.37 -28.79 -6.41
N THR A 48 7.77 -27.81 -7.22
CA THR A 48 7.45 -26.42 -6.98
C THR A 48 5.94 -26.35 -7.08
N MET A 49 5.23 -26.44 -5.96
CA MET A 49 3.82 -26.11 -5.93
C MET A 49 3.74 -24.66 -6.40
N SER A 50 3.21 -24.48 -7.61
CA SER A 50 2.84 -23.18 -8.13
C SER A 50 1.73 -22.65 -7.24
N PHE A 51 2.10 -22.00 -6.16
CA PHE A 51 1.18 -21.34 -5.24
C PHE A 51 0.85 -19.97 -5.84
N GLY A 52 0.13 -19.99 -6.97
CA GLY A 52 -0.29 -18.77 -7.66
C GLY A 52 -1.53 -18.18 -7.01
N PHE A 53 -1.62 -16.85 -6.96
CA PHE A 53 -2.79 -16.13 -6.43
C PHE A 53 -4.12 -16.66 -6.99
N ALA A 54 -4.18 -17.00 -8.28
CA ALA A 54 -5.37 -17.58 -8.91
C ALA A 54 -5.78 -18.94 -8.33
N SER A 55 -4.83 -19.82 -7.99
CA SER A 55 -5.15 -21.09 -7.34
C SER A 55 -5.58 -20.87 -5.90
N LEU A 56 -4.92 -19.96 -5.20
CA LEU A 56 -5.28 -19.60 -3.83
C LEU A 56 -6.70 -19.04 -3.74
N THR A 57 -7.09 -18.17 -4.66
CA THR A 57 -8.42 -17.53 -4.61
C THR A 57 -9.57 -18.53 -4.75
N GLU A 58 -9.35 -19.62 -5.48
CA GLU A 58 -10.34 -20.70 -5.67
C GLU A 58 -10.33 -21.73 -4.54
N THR A 59 -9.21 -21.92 -3.85
CA THR A 59 -9.02 -23.04 -2.89
C THR A 59 -9.04 -22.62 -1.43
N PHE A 60 -8.63 -21.38 -1.13
CA PHE A 60 -8.60 -20.90 0.24
C PHE A 60 -9.98 -20.45 0.70
N THR A 61 -10.48 -21.06 1.77
CA THR A 61 -11.74 -20.67 2.38
C THR A 61 -11.51 -19.59 3.42
N VAL A 62 -12.18 -18.46 3.26
CA VAL A 62 -12.24 -17.36 4.23
C VAL A 62 -13.49 -17.48 5.09
N ASP A 63 -13.32 -17.29 6.39
CA ASP A 63 -14.37 -17.22 7.40
C ASP A 63 -14.08 -15.97 8.23
N VAL A 64 -14.83 -14.90 7.98
CA VAL A 64 -14.58 -13.58 8.56
C VAL A 64 -15.23 -13.52 9.94
N GLN A 65 -14.40 -13.38 10.97
CA GLN A 65 -14.86 -13.24 12.35
C GLN A 65 -15.21 -11.78 12.67
N ARG A 66 -14.41 -10.84 12.19
CA ARG A 66 -14.60 -9.40 12.42
C ARG A 66 -14.07 -8.61 11.23
N ALA A 67 -14.78 -7.57 10.83
CA ALA A 67 -14.32 -6.62 9.84
C ALA A 67 -14.82 -5.22 10.19
N GLU A 68 -13.99 -4.19 10.01
CA GLU A 68 -14.36 -2.80 10.29
C GLU A 68 -13.53 -1.80 9.49
N GLY A 69 -14.13 -0.66 9.16
CA GLY A 69 -13.45 0.53 8.66
C GLY A 69 -13.26 1.55 9.78
N ARG A 70 -12.16 2.28 9.77
CA ARG A 70 -11.84 3.35 10.73
C ARG A 70 -11.25 4.57 10.01
N PRO A 71 -11.50 5.81 10.49
CA PRO A 71 -10.83 6.98 9.95
C PRO A 71 -9.31 6.83 10.04
N LEU A 72 -8.61 7.24 8.98
CA LEU A 72 -7.16 7.30 8.91
C LEU A 72 -6.76 8.70 8.47
N ASP A 73 -6.57 9.57 9.45
CA ASP A 73 -6.18 10.96 9.22
C ASP A 73 -4.68 11.13 9.44
N VAL A 74 -3.97 11.52 8.39
CA VAL A 74 -2.50 11.67 8.44
C VAL A 74 -2.12 13.05 7.90
N PRO A 75 -1.49 13.93 8.71
CA PRO A 75 -1.00 15.20 8.23
C PRO A 75 0.18 15.00 7.26
N LEU A 76 0.25 15.82 6.22
CA LEU A 76 1.39 15.83 5.30
C LEU A 76 2.53 16.66 5.89
N LEU A 77 3.78 16.22 5.68
CA LEU A 77 4.98 16.96 6.08
C LEU A 77 5.08 18.34 5.40
N SER A 78 4.51 18.45 4.21
CA SER A 78 4.40 19.70 3.46
C SER A 78 3.12 19.63 2.60
N PRO A 79 2.44 20.75 2.36
CA PRO A 79 1.25 20.78 1.51
C PRO A 79 1.52 20.18 0.13
N PHE A 80 0.63 19.30 -0.32
CA PHE A 80 0.71 18.68 -1.64
C PHE A 80 -0.26 19.38 -2.60
N THR A 81 0.30 20.17 -3.52
CA THR A 81 -0.48 20.92 -4.50
C THR A 81 -0.50 20.19 -5.83
N ILE A 82 -1.70 19.85 -6.28
CA ILE A 82 -1.99 19.38 -7.64
C ILE A 82 -2.76 20.47 -8.42
N ALA A 83 -3.06 20.23 -9.69
CA ALA A 83 -3.75 21.20 -10.53
C ALA A 83 -5.14 21.57 -9.96
N SER A 84 -5.85 20.59 -9.41
CA SER A 84 -7.24 20.73 -8.93
C SER A 84 -7.37 21.04 -7.43
N SER A 85 -6.36 20.80 -6.60
CA SER A 85 -6.48 20.92 -5.14
C SER A 85 -5.14 21.11 -4.44
N ARG A 86 -5.21 21.55 -3.17
CA ARG A 86 -4.08 21.62 -2.23
C ARG A 86 -4.45 20.83 -0.99
N LEU A 87 -3.64 19.84 -0.67
CA LEU A 87 -3.85 18.94 0.47
C LEU A 87 -2.85 19.27 1.57
N GLU A 88 -3.32 19.37 2.81
CA GLU A 88 -2.47 19.50 4.00
C GLU A 88 -2.42 18.21 4.83
N GLY A 89 -3.34 17.29 4.55
CA GLY A 89 -3.47 15.97 5.16
C GLY A 89 -4.23 15.04 4.22
N VAL A 90 -4.22 13.75 4.53
CA VAL A 90 -5.12 12.76 3.93
C VAL A 90 -6.15 12.33 4.98
N GLY A 91 -7.39 12.15 4.54
CA GLY A 91 -8.49 11.64 5.35
C GLY A 91 -8.98 10.34 4.75
N ASN A 92 -8.21 9.28 4.91
CA ASN A 92 -8.46 7.97 4.31
C ASN A 92 -9.30 7.08 5.25
N VAL A 93 -9.59 5.85 4.81
CA VAL A 93 -10.20 4.82 5.67
C VAL A 93 -9.25 3.62 5.76
N ALA A 94 -8.86 3.26 6.98
CA ALA A 94 -8.17 1.99 7.25
C ALA A 94 -9.21 0.89 7.43
N VAL A 95 -9.06 -0.22 6.70
CA VAL A 95 -9.93 -1.40 6.80
C VAL A 95 -9.17 -2.53 7.47
N ARG A 96 -9.76 -3.13 8.49
CA ARG A 96 -9.22 -4.30 9.19
C ARG A 96 -10.16 -5.49 9.00
N VAL A 97 -9.62 -6.62 8.61
CA VAL A 97 -10.34 -7.91 8.56
C VAL A 97 -9.62 -8.94 9.42
N GLU A 98 -10.38 -9.69 10.21
CA GLU A 98 -9.90 -10.78 11.05
C GLU A 98 -10.67 -12.05 10.70
N LEU A 99 -9.92 -13.09 10.35
CA LEU A 99 -10.44 -14.41 10.03
C LEU A 99 -10.58 -15.24 11.31
N ARG A 100 -11.48 -16.23 11.32
CA ARG A 100 -11.68 -17.14 12.46
C ARG A 100 -10.45 -17.94 12.88
N ASN A 101 -9.48 -18.11 11.98
CA ASN A 101 -8.20 -18.73 12.30
C ASN A 101 -7.25 -17.78 13.06
N GLY A 102 -7.69 -16.56 13.40
CA GLY A 102 -6.95 -15.54 14.13
C GLY A 102 -6.08 -14.63 13.25
N SER A 103 -6.04 -14.86 11.93
CA SER A 103 -5.24 -14.06 11.01
C SER A 103 -5.90 -12.71 10.75
N VAL A 104 -5.09 -11.65 10.75
CA VAL A 104 -5.54 -10.28 10.55
C VAL A 104 -4.93 -9.73 9.28
N GLY A 105 -5.72 -8.99 8.51
CA GLY A 105 -5.26 -8.25 7.34
C GLY A 105 -5.72 -6.81 7.35
N TRP A 106 -4.94 -5.97 6.67
CA TRP A 106 -5.18 -4.54 6.53
C TRP A 106 -5.28 -4.12 5.08
N GLY A 107 -6.16 -3.17 4.84
CA GLY A 107 -6.24 -2.43 3.58
C GLY A 107 -6.56 -0.97 3.85
N GLU A 108 -6.48 -0.16 2.80
CA GLU A 108 -6.69 1.28 2.88
C GLU A 108 -7.54 1.72 1.70
N ALA A 109 -8.56 2.53 1.98
CA ALA A 109 -9.32 3.26 0.97
C ALA A 109 -8.86 4.72 0.97
N PRO A 110 -8.00 5.13 0.02
CA PRO A 110 -7.63 6.53 -0.13
C PRO A 110 -8.83 7.37 -0.58
N VAL A 111 -9.01 8.54 0.04
CA VAL A 111 -10.11 9.45 -0.28
C VAL A 111 -9.53 10.77 -0.77
N LEU A 112 -9.93 11.16 -1.98
CA LEU A 112 -9.53 12.42 -2.59
C LEU A 112 -10.68 12.91 -3.47
N PRO A 113 -11.64 13.71 -2.97
CA PRO A 113 -12.89 14.04 -3.67
C PRO A 113 -12.74 14.69 -5.06
N SER A 114 -11.56 15.22 -5.38
CA SER A 114 -11.25 15.68 -6.75
C SER A 114 -10.97 14.54 -7.75
N VAL A 115 -10.92 13.29 -7.29
CA VAL A 115 -10.56 12.08 -8.04
C VAL A 115 -11.52 10.93 -7.71
N THR A 116 -11.79 10.70 -6.42
CA THR A 116 -12.75 9.71 -5.91
C THR A 116 -14.16 10.30 -5.90
N ALA A 117 -15.20 9.46 -6.00
CA ALA A 117 -16.59 9.92 -5.98
C ALA A 117 -17.09 10.20 -4.55
N GLU A 118 -16.39 9.66 -3.56
CA GLU A 118 -16.72 9.71 -2.15
C GLU A 118 -15.84 10.68 -1.35
N ASP A 119 -16.41 11.20 -0.27
CA ASP A 119 -15.68 11.78 0.86
C ASP A 119 -15.44 10.71 1.95
N GLN A 120 -14.74 11.08 3.04
CA GLN A 120 -14.34 10.11 4.05
C GLN A 120 -15.53 9.54 4.82
N GLU A 121 -16.57 10.34 5.07
CA GLU A 121 -17.80 9.90 5.73
C GLU A 121 -18.51 8.83 4.89
N THR A 122 -18.67 9.11 3.59
CA THR A 122 -19.27 8.17 2.64
C THR A 122 -18.41 6.90 2.51
N ALA A 123 -17.08 7.05 2.44
CA ALA A 123 -16.15 5.92 2.39
C ALA A 123 -16.27 5.03 3.63
N LEU A 124 -16.40 5.62 4.83
CA LEU A 124 -16.59 4.88 6.08
C LEU A 124 -17.92 4.14 6.10
N ALA A 125 -19.01 4.79 5.68
CA ALA A 125 -20.32 4.16 5.61
C ALA A 125 -20.31 2.96 4.65
N LYS A 126 -19.67 3.10 3.48
CA LYS A 126 -19.52 2.03 2.49
C LYS A 126 -18.59 0.92 2.92
N ALA A 127 -17.49 1.24 3.60
CA ALA A 127 -16.63 0.24 4.22
C ALA A 127 -17.38 -0.56 5.29
N ALA A 128 -18.16 0.11 6.13
CA ALA A 128 -18.98 -0.53 7.16
C ALA A 128 -20.06 -1.45 6.58
N GLU A 129 -20.70 -1.03 5.49
CA GLU A 129 -21.65 -1.85 4.73
C GLU A 129 -21.00 -3.15 4.23
N ALA A 130 -19.89 -3.05 3.50
CA ALA A 130 -19.16 -4.19 2.97
C ALA A 130 -18.61 -5.11 4.08
N CYS A 131 -18.02 -4.54 5.13
CA CYS A 131 -17.53 -5.29 6.29
C CYS A 131 -18.68 -6.04 7.00
N GLY A 132 -19.82 -5.40 7.16
CA GLY A 132 -21.01 -6.01 7.77
C GLY A 132 -21.54 -7.20 6.96
N VAL A 133 -21.54 -7.09 5.63
CA VAL A 133 -21.92 -8.22 4.75
C VAL A 133 -20.91 -9.36 4.85
N LEU A 134 -19.61 -9.07 4.86
CA LEU A 134 -18.56 -10.09 5.03
C LEU A 134 -18.70 -10.86 6.34
N VAL A 135 -18.91 -10.18 7.47
CA VAL A 135 -19.08 -10.82 8.79
C VAL A 135 -20.32 -11.72 8.85
N ARG A 136 -21.39 -11.37 8.14
CA ARG A 136 -22.63 -12.19 8.08
C ARG A 136 -22.58 -13.29 7.03
N SER A 137 -21.59 -13.26 6.14
CA SER A 137 -21.49 -14.24 5.05
C SER A 137 -21.01 -15.59 5.57
N PRO A 138 -21.53 -16.72 5.05
CA PRO A 138 -21.01 -18.04 5.38
C PRO A 138 -19.56 -18.20 4.86
N PRO A 139 -18.77 -19.13 5.42
CA PRO A 139 -17.44 -19.44 4.93
C PRO A 139 -17.45 -19.74 3.44
N ARG A 140 -16.53 -19.15 2.69
CA ARG A 140 -16.48 -19.30 1.23
C ARG A 140 -15.07 -19.13 0.70
N THR A 141 -14.85 -19.45 -0.57
CA THR A 141 -13.54 -19.22 -1.21
C THR A 141 -13.18 -17.73 -1.17
N LEU A 142 -11.89 -17.40 -1.17
CA LEU A 142 -11.44 -16.00 -1.26
C LEU A 142 -12.06 -15.31 -2.49
N LYS A 143 -12.08 -15.96 -3.65
CA LYS A 143 -12.79 -15.45 -4.85
C LYS A 143 -14.25 -15.16 -4.57
N GLY A 144 -14.94 -16.04 -3.85
CA GLY A 144 -16.28 -15.80 -3.39
C GLY A 144 -16.35 -14.52 -2.56
N ALA A 145 -15.55 -14.39 -1.51
CA ALA A 145 -15.59 -13.21 -0.66
C ALA A 145 -15.32 -11.91 -1.44
N LEU A 146 -14.35 -11.91 -2.36
CA LEU A 146 -14.10 -10.78 -3.25
C LEU A 146 -15.32 -10.47 -4.14
N GLY A 147 -16.01 -11.50 -4.64
CA GLY A 147 -17.26 -11.34 -5.39
C GLY A 147 -18.37 -10.68 -4.57
N VAL A 148 -18.51 -11.04 -3.28
CA VAL A 148 -19.46 -10.38 -2.37
C VAL A 148 -19.12 -8.90 -2.17
N VAL A 149 -17.84 -8.57 -2.00
CA VAL A 149 -17.42 -7.17 -1.92
C VAL A 149 -17.76 -6.42 -3.22
N GLY A 150 -17.52 -7.06 -4.38
CA GLY A 150 -17.85 -6.49 -5.69
C GLY A 150 -19.36 -6.29 -5.92
N GLU A 151 -20.21 -7.15 -5.35
CA GLU A 151 -21.67 -6.99 -5.40
C GLU A 151 -22.16 -5.83 -4.53
N VAL A 152 -21.56 -5.64 -3.34
CA VAL A 152 -21.89 -4.52 -2.43
C VAL A 152 -21.36 -3.18 -2.96
N LEU A 153 -20.19 -3.20 -3.59
CA LEU A 153 -19.50 -2.02 -4.13
C LEU A 153 -19.32 -2.17 -5.65
N PRO A 154 -20.41 -2.14 -6.45
CA PRO A 154 -20.33 -2.36 -7.89
C PRO A 154 -19.77 -1.14 -8.63
N GLY A 155 -19.33 -1.37 -9.86
CA GLY A 155 -18.91 -0.29 -10.75
C GLY A 155 -17.63 0.41 -10.29
N HIS A 156 -17.56 1.71 -10.53
CA HIS A 156 -16.37 2.54 -10.31
C HIS A 156 -16.51 3.56 -9.17
N ASP A 157 -17.73 3.92 -8.78
CA ASP A 157 -17.99 5.00 -7.81
C ASP A 157 -17.29 4.78 -6.47
N PHE A 158 -17.25 3.54 -5.96
CA PHE A 158 -16.59 3.20 -4.69
C PHE A 158 -15.40 2.26 -4.88
N ALA A 159 -14.68 2.41 -6.00
CA ALA A 159 -13.54 1.56 -6.32
C ALA A 159 -12.44 1.63 -5.26
N SER A 160 -12.25 2.78 -4.61
CA SER A 160 -11.27 2.95 -3.53
C SER A 160 -11.65 2.13 -2.30
N VAL A 161 -12.90 2.23 -1.85
CA VAL A 161 -13.43 1.41 -0.73
C VAL A 161 -13.34 -0.07 -1.05
N ARG A 162 -13.74 -0.48 -2.27
CA ARG A 162 -13.64 -1.88 -2.71
C ARG A 162 -12.21 -2.37 -2.63
N ALA A 163 -11.25 -1.63 -3.17
CA ALA A 163 -9.83 -1.98 -3.11
C ALA A 163 -9.34 -2.12 -1.66
N GLY A 164 -9.71 -1.20 -0.76
CA GLY A 164 -9.35 -1.27 0.66
C GLY A 164 -9.88 -2.53 1.34
N VAL A 165 -11.14 -2.91 1.09
CA VAL A 165 -11.75 -4.11 1.68
C VAL A 165 -11.17 -5.40 1.08
N GLU A 166 -11.00 -5.45 -0.24
CA GLU A 166 -10.40 -6.59 -0.94
C GLU A 166 -8.94 -6.82 -0.50
N MET A 167 -8.15 -5.75 -0.37
CA MET A 167 -6.78 -5.85 0.12
C MET A 167 -6.70 -6.33 1.57
N ALA A 168 -7.63 -5.91 2.44
CA ALA A 168 -7.70 -6.42 3.81
C ALA A 168 -7.97 -7.94 3.87
N LEU A 169 -8.85 -8.45 2.99
CA LEU A 169 -9.08 -9.89 2.84
C LEU A 169 -7.82 -10.62 2.33
N ILE A 170 -7.22 -10.12 1.26
CA ILE A 170 -6.04 -10.72 0.65
C ILE A 170 -4.86 -10.75 1.62
N ASP A 171 -4.63 -9.66 2.35
CA ASP A 171 -3.59 -9.57 3.38
C ASP A 171 -3.86 -10.55 4.53
N ALA A 172 -5.10 -10.68 5.00
CA ALA A 172 -5.45 -11.63 6.07
C ALA A 172 -5.19 -13.07 5.63
N VAL A 173 -5.52 -13.42 4.39
CA VAL A 173 -5.21 -14.74 3.81
C VAL A 173 -3.69 -14.94 3.71
N ALA A 174 -2.96 -13.97 3.16
CA ALA A 174 -1.50 -14.03 3.03
C ALA A 174 -0.80 -14.21 4.39
N ASN A 175 -1.28 -13.51 5.42
CA ASN A 175 -0.80 -13.65 6.79
C ASN A 175 -1.13 -15.02 7.38
N SER A 176 -2.30 -15.60 7.08
CA SER A 176 -2.68 -16.93 7.56
C SER A 176 -1.78 -18.06 7.06
N ILE A 177 -1.22 -17.90 5.86
CA ILE A 177 -0.29 -18.85 5.24
C ILE A 177 1.17 -18.38 5.34
N GLN A 178 1.42 -17.25 6.00
CA GLN A 178 2.75 -16.65 6.21
C GLN A 178 3.53 -16.40 4.91
N ILE A 179 2.83 -16.00 3.84
CA ILE A 179 3.43 -15.64 2.55
C ILE A 179 3.36 -14.13 2.36
N PRO A 180 4.48 -13.43 2.10
CA PRO A 180 4.43 -12.00 1.79
C PRO A 180 3.73 -11.76 0.43
N LEU A 181 2.93 -10.70 0.34
CA LEU A 181 2.10 -10.40 -0.83
C LEU A 181 2.86 -10.40 -2.16
N TRP A 182 4.09 -9.88 -2.21
CA TRP A 182 4.88 -9.88 -3.44
C TRP A 182 5.19 -11.29 -3.98
N LYS A 183 5.31 -12.30 -3.09
CA LYS A 183 5.43 -13.71 -3.50
C LYS A 183 4.11 -14.24 -3.99
N LEU A 184 3.03 -13.91 -3.28
CA LEU A 184 1.69 -14.32 -3.65
C LEU A 184 1.29 -13.81 -5.05
N PHE A 185 1.67 -12.58 -5.38
CA PHE A 185 1.43 -11.95 -6.68
C PHE A 185 2.45 -12.30 -7.78
N GLY A 186 3.22 -13.38 -7.60
CA GLY A 186 4.08 -13.95 -8.65
C GLY A 186 5.58 -13.91 -8.38
N GLY A 187 6.02 -13.23 -7.32
CA GLY A 187 7.37 -13.42 -6.76
C GLY A 187 8.53 -12.88 -7.59
N VAL A 188 8.28 -12.00 -8.57
CA VAL A 188 9.32 -11.49 -9.49
C VAL A 188 10.40 -10.69 -8.75
N SER A 189 9.99 -9.82 -7.84
CA SER A 189 10.92 -9.00 -7.05
C SER A 189 10.29 -8.64 -5.71
N ASN A 190 11.12 -8.54 -4.67
CA ASN A 190 10.76 -7.98 -3.37
C ASN A 190 11.21 -6.51 -3.22
N CYS A 191 11.71 -5.90 -4.29
CA CYS A 191 12.19 -4.53 -4.33
C CYS A 191 11.62 -3.79 -5.55
N ILE A 192 11.30 -2.52 -5.36
CA ILE A 192 10.88 -1.60 -6.43
C ILE A 192 11.64 -0.28 -6.30
N THR A 193 12.01 0.30 -7.43
CA THR A 193 12.51 1.67 -7.50
C THR A 193 11.31 2.60 -7.70
N THR A 194 11.22 3.66 -6.90
CA THR A 194 10.12 4.63 -6.97
C THR A 194 10.63 5.98 -7.46
N ASP A 195 9.73 6.75 -8.09
CA ASP A 195 9.96 8.17 -8.32
C ASP A 195 9.68 8.97 -7.05
N ILE A 196 9.99 10.27 -7.08
CA ILE A 196 9.44 11.20 -6.10
C ILE A 196 8.81 12.38 -6.80
N THR A 197 7.65 12.78 -6.30
CA THR A 197 6.86 13.86 -6.88
C THR A 197 7.30 15.22 -6.35
N ILE A 198 7.63 16.13 -7.26
CA ILE A 198 7.76 17.57 -7.03
C ILE A 198 6.37 18.18 -7.30
N PRO A 199 5.71 18.79 -6.30
CA PRO A 199 4.39 19.41 -6.47
C PRO A 199 4.45 20.65 -7.36
N ILE A 200 3.29 21.23 -7.69
CA ILE A 200 3.26 22.50 -8.43
C ILE A 200 3.76 23.62 -7.49
N VAL A 201 4.96 24.13 -7.75
CA VAL A 201 5.67 25.19 -6.98
C VAL A 201 6.39 26.15 -7.92
N SER A 202 7.06 27.17 -7.38
CA SER A 202 7.89 28.09 -8.17
C SER A 202 9.09 27.36 -8.82
N PRO A 203 9.65 27.85 -9.94
CA PRO A 203 10.83 27.24 -10.57
C PRO A 203 12.04 27.09 -9.63
N SER A 204 12.27 28.08 -8.75
CA SER A 204 13.34 28.02 -7.75
C SER A 204 13.10 26.92 -6.72
N GLU A 205 11.89 26.82 -6.19
CA GLU A 205 11.53 25.78 -5.22
C GLU A 205 11.60 24.38 -5.83
N ALA A 206 11.18 24.22 -7.09
CA ALA A 206 11.28 22.96 -7.80
C ALA A 206 12.74 22.51 -7.96
N ALA A 207 13.65 23.43 -8.31
CA ALA A 207 15.08 23.14 -8.42
C ALA A 207 15.70 22.75 -7.07
N GLU A 208 15.32 23.44 -6.00
CA GLU A 208 15.74 23.10 -4.63
C GLU A 208 15.27 21.71 -4.20
N LEU A 209 13.99 21.39 -4.42
CA LEU A 209 13.41 20.09 -4.12
C LEU A 209 14.06 18.97 -4.94
N ALA A 210 14.29 19.19 -6.23
CA ALA A 210 14.99 18.25 -7.08
C ALA A 210 16.41 17.98 -6.56
N SER A 211 17.18 19.02 -6.25
CA SER A 211 18.53 18.86 -5.69
C SER A 211 18.50 18.08 -4.37
N LYS A 212 17.56 18.40 -3.49
CA LYS A 212 17.33 17.70 -2.23
C LYS A 212 17.03 16.21 -2.46
N TYR A 213 16.12 15.89 -3.36
CA TYR A 213 15.70 14.51 -3.62
C TYR A 213 16.76 13.68 -4.34
N CYS A 214 17.51 14.26 -5.28
CA CYS A 214 18.68 13.61 -5.87
C CYS A 214 19.72 13.25 -4.79
N LYS A 215 19.98 14.15 -3.83
CA LYS A 215 20.88 13.88 -2.69
C LYS A 215 20.35 12.78 -1.76
N GLN A 216 19.05 12.53 -1.74
CA GLN A 216 18.42 11.43 -1.00
C GLN A 216 18.44 10.09 -1.76
N GLY A 217 18.95 10.07 -3.00
CA GLY A 217 19.09 8.86 -3.81
C GLY A 217 17.97 8.62 -4.82
N PHE A 218 17.04 9.56 -5.01
CA PHE A 218 16.02 9.44 -6.06
C PHE A 218 16.64 9.66 -7.44
N GLY A 219 16.62 8.61 -8.27
CA GLY A 219 17.08 8.67 -9.67
C GLY A 219 16.00 9.10 -10.66
N THR A 220 14.74 9.22 -10.23
CA THR A 220 13.61 9.63 -11.08
C THR A 220 12.75 10.64 -10.33
N LEU A 221 12.54 11.80 -10.94
CA LEU A 221 11.74 12.89 -10.39
C LEU A 221 10.48 13.08 -11.25
N LYS A 222 9.34 13.21 -10.59
CA LYS A 222 8.04 13.46 -11.23
C LYS A 222 7.59 14.87 -10.95
N LEU A 223 7.63 15.74 -11.95
CA LEU A 223 7.18 17.12 -11.81
C LEU A 223 5.68 17.25 -12.08
N LYS A 224 4.95 17.91 -11.17
CA LYS A 224 3.57 18.34 -11.42
C LYS A 224 3.56 19.69 -12.12
N VAL A 225 2.78 19.78 -13.20
CA VAL A 225 2.52 20.98 -14.02
C VAL A 225 1.02 21.11 -14.28
N GLY A 226 0.58 22.18 -14.94
CA GLY A 226 -0.80 22.32 -15.44
C GLY A 226 -1.59 23.48 -14.83
N LYS A 227 -0.92 24.46 -14.20
CA LYS A 227 -1.58 25.72 -13.77
C LYS A 227 -1.39 26.86 -14.75
N ASN A 228 -0.22 26.98 -15.36
CA ASN A 228 0.08 28.01 -16.34
C ASN A 228 1.24 27.55 -17.25
N LEU A 229 1.02 27.60 -18.56
CA LEU A 229 1.96 27.07 -19.56
C LEU A 229 3.35 27.70 -19.46
N ASN A 230 3.44 29.02 -19.26
CA ASN A 230 4.74 29.71 -19.20
C ASN A 230 5.53 29.28 -17.97
N THR A 231 4.87 29.25 -16.80
CA THR A 231 5.53 28.77 -15.57
C THR A 231 5.87 27.29 -15.65
N ASP A 232 5.03 26.47 -16.29
CA ASP A 232 5.28 25.04 -16.46
C ASP A 232 6.54 24.80 -17.33
N ILE A 233 6.73 25.60 -18.38
CA ILE A 233 7.97 25.59 -19.19
C ILE A 233 9.17 26.07 -18.37
N ASP A 234 9.01 27.14 -17.58
CA ASP A 234 10.10 27.71 -16.79
C ASP A 234 10.62 26.73 -15.73
N VAL A 235 9.75 25.94 -15.11
CA VAL A 235 10.16 24.91 -14.14
C VAL A 235 11.01 23.80 -14.79
N LEU A 236 10.87 23.55 -16.09
CA LEU A 236 11.64 22.52 -16.79
C LEU A 236 13.06 22.96 -17.18
N LYS A 237 13.29 24.27 -17.35
CA LYS A 237 14.58 24.82 -17.82
C LYS A 237 15.80 24.42 -16.97
N PRO A 238 15.72 24.37 -15.63
CA PRO A 238 16.86 23.97 -14.80
C PRO A 238 17.25 22.49 -14.91
N PHE A 239 16.43 21.65 -15.55
CA PHE A 239 16.61 20.20 -15.66
C PHE A 239 17.10 19.74 -17.04
N GLY A 240 17.20 20.66 -18.02
CA GLY A 240 17.63 20.41 -19.40
C GLY A 240 19.11 20.63 -19.64
#